data_AF-A0A944GIQ8-F1
#
_entry.id   AF-A0A944GIQ8-F1
#
_cell.length_a   1.000
_cell.length_b   1.000
_cell.length_c   1.000
_cell.angle_alpha   90.00
_cell.angle_beta   90.00
_cell.angle_gamma   90.00
#
_symmetry.space_group_name_H-M   'P 1'
#
loop_
_entity.id
_entity.type
_entity.pdbx_description
1 polymer ?
#
loop_
_entity_poly.entity_id
_entity_poly.type
_entity_poly.pdbx_seq_one_letter_code
_entity_poly.pdbx_strand_id
1 'polypeptide(L)'
;MENFRLYKREKLCSHTAINQMFSSGKSVIAYPLRAVYRIGEARPEAPSRFMITIPKKKIRTAVGRVLLRRRTREAYRLNRALLVPALA
;
A
#
# COMPACT_ATOMS: atom_id res chain seq x y z
N MET A 1 6.24 9.23 -21.98
CA MET A 1 5.92 8.08 -21.11
C MET A 1 5.88 8.57 -19.67
N GLU A 2 4.70 8.57 -19.05
CA GLU A 2 4.57 8.93 -17.64
C GLU A 2 5.38 7.97 -16.76
N ASN A 3 6.24 8.53 -15.93
CA ASN A 3 7.20 7.75 -15.15
C ASN A 3 6.55 7.33 -13.84
N PHE A 4 5.81 6.22 -13.84
CA PHE A 4 5.16 5.70 -12.63
C PHE A 4 6.17 5.01 -11.67
N ARG A 5 7.32 5.61 -11.38
CA ARG A 5 8.29 5.02 -10.44
C ARG A 5 7.79 5.19 -9.00
N LEU A 6 7.95 4.14 -8.20
CA LEU A 6 7.66 4.16 -6.77
C LEU A 6 8.92 4.47 -5.97
N TYR A 7 8.99 5.67 -5.42
CA TYR A 7 10.13 6.14 -4.63
C TYR A 7 10.09 5.62 -3.19
N LYS A 8 11.24 5.63 -2.50
CA LYS A 8 11.34 5.19 -1.10
C LYS A 8 10.40 5.98 -0.17
N ARG A 9 10.21 7.28 -0.45
CA ARG A 9 9.30 8.17 0.30
C ARG A 9 7.83 7.75 0.29
N GLU A 10 7.42 7.01 -0.73
CA GLU A 10 6.04 6.51 -0.90
C GLU A 10 5.84 5.13 -0.26
N LYS A 11 6.91 4.52 0.26
CA LYS A 11 6.83 3.24 0.96
C LYS A 11 6.63 3.50 2.46
N LEU A 12 5.63 2.84 3.03
CA LEU A 12 5.42 2.83 4.47
C LEU A 12 6.41 1.82 5.09
N CYS A 13 7.50 2.32 5.68
CA CYS A 13 8.54 1.50 6.30
C CYS A 13 8.61 1.63 7.82
N SER A 14 8.04 2.68 8.41
CA SER A 14 8.16 2.94 9.86
C SER A 14 7.27 1.99 10.67
N HIS A 15 7.88 1.24 11.59
CA HIS A 15 7.16 0.30 12.46
C HIS A 15 6.13 1.00 13.35
N THR A 16 6.44 2.19 13.88
CA THR A 16 5.50 2.99 14.68
C THR A 16 4.28 3.40 13.86
N ALA A 17 4.50 3.87 12.62
CA ALA A 17 3.41 4.25 11.73
C ALA A 17 2.53 3.06 11.32
N ILE A 18 3.15 1.90 11.10
CA ILE A 18 2.44 0.65 10.80
C ILE A 18 1.57 0.22 11.98
N ASN A 19 2.13 0.19 13.20
CA ASN A 19 1.39 -0.21 14.40
C ASN A 19 0.23 0.74 14.70
N GLN A 20 0.44 2.04 14.58
CA GLN A 20 -0.62 3.03 14.71
C GLN A 20 -1.73 2.81 13.68
N MET A 21 -1.38 2.53 12.41
CA MET A 21 -2.37 2.25 11.37
C MET A 21 -3.18 0.98 11.66
N PHE A 22 -2.57 -0.07 12.22
CA PHE A 22 -3.31 -1.28 12.59
C PHE A 22 -4.14 -1.13 13.87
N SER A 23 -3.74 -0.24 14.78
CA SER A 23 -4.45 -0.01 16.05
C SER A 23 -5.62 0.97 15.90
N SER A 24 -5.46 2.07 15.16
CA SER A 24 -6.45 3.14 15.06
C SER A 24 -6.95 3.41 13.63
N GLY A 25 -6.52 2.61 12.65
CA GLY A 25 -6.90 2.78 11.26
C GLY A 25 -8.25 2.15 10.92
N LYS A 26 -8.81 2.57 9.79
CA LYS A 26 -10.00 1.97 9.20
C LYS A 26 -9.58 0.80 8.32
N SER A 27 -10.42 -0.23 8.21
CA SER A 27 -10.18 -1.35 7.32
C SER A 27 -11.37 -1.65 6.43
N VAL A 28 -11.09 -1.90 5.15
CA VAL A 28 -12.07 -2.27 4.14
C VAL A 28 -11.60 -3.54 3.46
N ILE A 29 -12.53 -4.44 3.16
CA ILE A 29 -12.26 -5.70 2.49
C ILE A 29 -12.93 -5.67 1.12
N ALA A 30 -12.15 -5.91 0.09
CA ALA A 30 -12.61 -6.17 -1.26
C ALA A 30 -11.96 -7.49 -1.68
N TYR A 31 -12.70 -8.59 -1.57
CA TYR A 31 -12.13 -9.92 -1.74
C TYR A 31 -11.32 -10.01 -3.05
N PRO A 32 -10.07 -10.50 -3.04
CA PRO A 32 -9.37 -11.18 -1.93
C PRO A 32 -8.47 -10.27 -1.06
N LEU A 33 -8.51 -8.96 -1.27
CA LEU A 33 -7.64 -7.97 -0.62
C LEU A 33 -8.31 -7.34 0.60
N ARG A 34 -7.49 -7.02 1.60
CA ARG A 34 -7.87 -6.17 2.74
C ARG A 34 -7.00 -4.93 2.71
N ALA A 35 -7.61 -3.77 2.65
CA ALA A 35 -6.96 -2.49 2.82
C ALA A 35 -7.11 -2.05 4.28
N VAL A 36 -6.02 -1.62 4.89
CA VAL A 36 -6.02 -0.93 6.17
C VAL A 36 -5.37 0.42 5.91
N TYR A 37 -6.05 1.49 6.31
CA TYR A 37 -5.61 2.83 6.02
C TYR A 37 -5.91 3.77 7.18
N ARG A 38 -5.12 4.82 7.25
CA ARG A 38 -5.33 5.95 8.15
C ARG A 38 -5.08 7.21 7.34
N ILE A 39 -6.02 8.16 7.42
CA ILE A 39 -5.82 9.50 6.91
C ILE A 39 -5.14 10.28 8.04
N GLY A 40 -3.97 10.85 7.73
CA GLY A 40 -3.20 11.68 8.64
C GLY A 40 -2.70 12.91 7.87
N GLU A 41 -1.82 13.69 8.49
CA GLU A 41 -1.29 14.90 7.85
C GLU A 41 -0.60 14.58 6.52
N ALA A 42 -1.10 15.20 5.46
CA ALA A 42 -0.56 15.07 4.11
C ALA A 42 0.89 15.58 4.10
N ARG A 43 1.82 14.74 3.65
CA ARG A 43 3.18 15.20 3.36
C ARG A 43 3.23 15.66 1.90
N PRO A 44 3.61 16.91 1.60
CA PRO A 44 3.63 17.45 0.24
C PRO A 44 4.39 16.55 -0.75
N GLU A 45 5.48 15.93 -0.29
CA GLU A 45 6.34 15.07 -1.12
C GLU A 45 5.85 13.63 -1.31
N ALA A 46 4.92 13.17 -0.47
CA ALA A 46 4.43 11.79 -0.45
C ALA A 46 3.00 11.77 0.13
N PRO A 47 2.00 12.19 -0.66
CA PRO A 47 0.60 12.29 -0.21
C PRO A 47 0.05 10.92 0.23
N SER A 48 0.52 9.85 -0.42
CA SER A 48 0.16 8.47 -0.11
C SER A 48 1.41 7.66 0.23
N ARG A 49 1.37 6.89 1.33
CA ARG A 49 2.39 5.86 1.63
C ARG A 49 1.74 4.50 1.65
N PHE A 50 2.36 3.53 0.97
CA PHE A 50 1.80 2.19 0.83
C PHE A 50 2.77 1.11 1.33
N MET A 51 2.20 0.01 1.80
CA MET A 51 2.91 -1.23 2.12
C MET A 51 2.05 -2.41 1.66
N ILE A 52 2.69 -3.49 1.22
CA ILE A 52 2.01 -4.72 0.81
C ILE A 52 2.53 -5.87 1.67
N THR A 53 1.60 -6.60 2.28
CA THR A 53 1.89 -7.80 3.06
C THR A 53 1.15 -8.99 2.45
N ILE A 54 1.87 -10.06 2.11
CA ILE A 54 1.29 -11.32 1.64
C ILE A 54 1.53 -12.40 2.71
N PRO A 55 0.48 -12.86 3.42
CA PRO A 55 0.63 -13.84 4.49
C PRO A 55 1.15 -15.20 3.99
N LYS A 56 2.20 -15.73 4.64
CA LYS A 56 2.71 -17.09 4.39
C LYS A 56 1.66 -18.18 4.65
N LYS A 57 0.75 -17.93 5.60
CA LYS A 57 -0.36 -18.86 5.94
C LYS A 57 -1.31 -19.08 4.77
N LYS A 58 -1.64 -18.02 4.00
CA LYS A 58 -2.54 -18.10 2.85
C LYS A 58 -1.82 -18.61 1.60
N ILE A 59 -0.59 -18.17 1.36
CA ILE A 59 0.19 -18.54 0.17
C ILE A 59 1.51 -19.17 0.60
N ARG A 60 1.55 -20.51 0.55
CA ARG A 60 2.68 -21.31 1.02
C ARG A 60 3.89 -21.24 0.09
N THR A 61 3.68 -21.17 -1.23
CA THR A 61 4.76 -21.13 -2.22
C THR A 61 5.45 -19.77 -2.27
N ALA A 62 6.78 -19.77 -2.37
CA ALA A 62 7.56 -18.54 -2.46
C ALA A 62 7.23 -17.76 -3.75
N VAL A 63 7.15 -18.47 -4.87
CA VAL A 63 6.84 -17.91 -6.19
C VAL A 63 5.46 -17.24 -6.19
N GLY A 64 4.44 -17.87 -5.60
CA GLY A 64 3.10 -17.28 -5.47
C GLY A 64 3.10 -15.98 -4.67
N ARG A 65 3.84 -15.92 -3.56
CA ARG A 65 4.00 -14.68 -2.76
C ARG A 65 4.71 -13.57 -3.52
N VAL A 66 5.68 -13.92 -4.37
CA VAL A 66 6.39 -12.93 -5.20
C VAL A 66 5.49 -12.42 -6.31
N LEU A 67 4.74 -13.31 -6.97
CA LEU A 67 3.78 -12.95 -8.01
C LEU A 67 2.72 -11.98 -7.48
N LEU A 68 2.10 -12.28 -6.35
CA LEU A 68 1.10 -11.40 -5.74
C LEU A 68 1.70 -10.05 -5.33
N ARG A 69 2.89 -10.03 -4.70
CA ARG A 69 3.57 -8.77 -4.37
C ARG A 69 3.85 -7.92 -5.60
N ARG A 70 4.24 -8.54 -6.73
CA ARG A 70 4.47 -7.84 -8.01
C ARG A 70 3.16 -7.30 -8.58
N ARG A 71 2.12 -8.14 -8.70
CA ARG A 71 0.80 -7.73 -9.23
C ARG A 71 0.17 -6.59 -8.43
N THR A 72 0.17 -6.68 -7.11
CA THR A 72 -0.38 -5.62 -6.24
C THR A 72 0.41 -4.32 -6.37
N ARG A 73 1.75 -4.41 -6.51
CA ARG A 73 2.59 -3.22 -6.71
C ARG A 73 2.32 -2.57 -8.06
N GLU A 74 2.17 -3.34 -9.13
CA GLU A 74 1.81 -2.81 -10.46
C GLU A 74 0.42 -2.18 -10.46
N ALA A 75 -0.56 -2.80 -9.81
CA ALA A 75 -1.89 -2.21 -9.67
C ALA A 75 -1.85 -0.85 -8.95
N TYR A 76 -1.09 -0.75 -7.86
CA TYR A 76 -0.89 0.53 -7.17
C TYR A 76 -0.18 1.56 -8.05
N ARG A 77 0.85 1.12 -8.80
CA ARG A 77 1.63 1.95 -9.71
C ARG A 77 0.75 2.62 -10.78
N LEU A 78 -0.18 1.86 -11.37
CA LEU A 78 -1.09 2.33 -12.41
C LEU A 78 -2.23 3.21 -11.85
N ASN A 79 -2.70 2.92 -10.64
CA ASN A 79 -3.87 3.60 -10.05
C ASN A 79 -3.52 4.74 -9.08
N ARG A 80 -2.23 5.07 -8.92
CA ARG A 80 -1.77 6.11 -7.96
C ARG A 80 -2.45 7.46 -8.21
N ALA A 81 -2.66 7.82 -9.47
CA ALA A 81 -3.29 9.10 -9.85
C ALA A 81 -4.72 9.23 -9.29
N LEU A 82 -5.44 8.13 -9.08
CA LEU A 82 -6.78 8.14 -8.49
C LEU A 82 -6.77 8.49 -7.00
N LEU A 83 -5.66 8.24 -6.31
CA LEU A 83 -5.54 8.47 -4.87
C LEU A 83 -5.19 9.92 -4.55
N VAL A 84 -4.48 10.63 -5.44
CA VAL A 84 -3.99 11.99 -5.16
C VAL A 84 -5.13 13.00 -4.96
N PRO A 85 -6.18 13.06 -5.81
CA PRO A 85 -7.31 13.97 -5.60
C PRO A 85 -8.10 13.67 -4.32
N ALA A 86 -8.21 12.41 -3.94
CA ALA A 86 -8.95 11.98 -2.76
C ALA A 86 -8.22 12.23 -1.43
N LEU A 87 -6.94 12.62 -1.50
CA LEU A 87 -6.06 12.88 -0.36
C LEU A 87 -5.63 14.36 -0.27
N ALA A 88 -6.15 15.21 -1.15
CA ALA A 88 -5.95 16.66 -1.15
C ALA A 88 -6.80 17.34 -0.07
#